data_AF-L8N6U3-F1
#
_entry.id   AF-L8N6U3-F1
#
_cell.length_a   1.000
_cell.length_b   1.000
_cell.length_c   1.000
_cell.angle_alpha   90.00
_cell.angle_beta   90.00
_cell.angle_gamma   90.00
#
_symmetry.space_group_name_H-M   'P 1'
#
loop_
_entity.id
_entity.type
_entity.pdbx_description
1 polymer ?
#
loop_
_entity_poly.entity_id
_entity_poly.type
_entity_poly.pdbx_seq_one_letter_code
_entity_poly.pdbx_strand_id
1 'polypeptide(L)'
;MSHFSTLRTKITDAEVLKSSLRDLGITVKTEADVRGYNSQRIRADIVATLEGDYDLGWSRNTDGSFDLIADLWGVAKKHNQTELINSINQKYAVNKALTEVKRPGLSNANVKLVLQ
;
A
#
# COMPACT_ATOMS: atom_id res chain seq x y z
N MET A 1 -6.05 5.80 -24.33
CA MET A 1 -4.84 5.40 -23.59
C MET A 1 -5.20 5.24 -22.12
N SER A 2 -4.62 4.26 -21.44
CA SER A 2 -4.81 4.07 -20.00
C SER A 2 -3.86 5.01 -19.25
N HIS A 3 -4.34 5.68 -18.20
CA HIS A 3 -3.52 6.56 -17.34
C HIS A 3 -2.93 5.82 -16.14
N PHE A 4 -3.17 4.51 -16.06
CA PHE A 4 -2.63 3.71 -14.98
C PHE A 4 -1.11 3.60 -15.08
N SER A 5 -0.48 3.87 -13.95
CA SER A 5 0.94 3.67 -13.72
C SER A 5 1.13 2.47 -12.81
N THR A 6 2.19 1.73 -13.06
CA THR A 6 2.65 0.62 -12.21
C THR A 6 3.99 0.99 -11.59
N LEU A 7 4.10 0.90 -10.27
CA LEU A 7 5.29 1.20 -9.50
C LEU A 7 5.70 -0.04 -8.69
N ARG A 8 6.94 -0.50 -8.87
CA ARG A 8 7.52 -1.57 -8.06
C ARG A 8 7.64 -1.10 -6.60
N THR A 9 7.16 -1.91 -5.66
CA THR A 9 7.29 -1.60 -4.22
C THR A 9 8.16 -2.63 -3.49
N LYS A 10 8.51 -2.34 -2.24
CA LYS A 10 9.16 -3.29 -1.32
C LYS A 10 8.15 -4.06 -0.45
N ILE A 11 6.86 -3.92 -0.73
CA ILE A 11 5.80 -4.59 0.03
C ILE A 11 5.76 -6.05 -0.40
N THR A 12 5.73 -6.96 0.58
CA THR A 12 5.73 -8.41 0.39
C THR A 12 4.69 -9.12 1.27
N ASP A 13 4.15 -8.42 2.27
CA ASP A 13 3.26 -8.99 3.27
C ASP A 13 1.87 -8.38 3.17
N ALA A 14 0.92 -9.17 2.67
CA ALA A 14 -0.45 -8.75 2.42
C ALA A 14 -1.17 -8.35 3.72
N GLU A 15 -0.99 -9.08 4.81
CA GLU A 15 -1.69 -8.78 6.06
C GLU A 15 -1.18 -7.49 6.69
N VAL A 16 0.15 -7.29 6.67
CA VAL A 16 0.76 -6.04 7.15
C VAL A 16 0.33 -4.85 6.29
N LEU A 17 0.23 -5.01 4.97
CA LEU A 17 -0.30 -3.94 4.10
C LEU A 17 -1.75 -3.62 4.45
N LYS A 18 -2.62 -4.63 4.54
CA LYS A 18 -4.03 -4.42 4.88
C LYS A 18 -4.21 -3.78 6.25
N SER A 19 -3.44 -4.18 7.27
CA SER A 19 -3.49 -3.55 8.59
C SER A 19 -3.01 -2.10 8.54
N SER A 20 -1.93 -1.83 7.81
CA SER A 20 -1.36 -0.49 7.68
C SER A 20 -2.31 0.49 7.00
N LEU A 21 -3.02 0.06 5.95
CA LEU A 21 -4.05 0.85 5.30
C LEU A 21 -5.21 1.17 6.26
N ARG A 22 -5.69 0.18 7.02
CA ARG A 22 -6.76 0.38 8.02
C ARG A 22 -6.35 1.30 9.15
N ASP A 23 -5.10 1.19 9.62
CA ASP A 23 -4.55 2.06 10.66
C ASP A 23 -4.47 3.53 10.21
N LEU A 24 -4.38 3.78 8.90
CA LEU A 24 -4.45 5.10 8.29
C LEU A 24 -5.90 5.56 8.02
N GLY A 25 -6.90 4.78 8.45
CA GLY A 25 -8.31 5.07 8.21
C GLY A 25 -8.79 4.77 6.78
N ILE A 26 -7.98 4.06 5.98
CA ILE A 26 -8.30 3.78 4.58
C ILE A 26 -9.11 2.48 4.48
N THR A 27 -10.20 2.51 3.72
CA THR A 27 -11.02 1.32 3.46
C THR A 27 -10.28 0.38 2.52
N VAL A 28 -10.24 -0.91 2.89
CA VAL A 28 -9.51 -1.93 2.12
C VAL A 28 -10.48 -2.97 1.57
N LYS A 29 -10.37 -3.25 0.27
CA LYS A 29 -11.00 -4.37 -0.41
C LYS A 29 -9.91 -5.34 -0.89
N THR A 30 -10.26 -6.61 -1.04
CA THR A 30 -9.39 -7.64 -1.59
C THR A 30 -10.00 -8.18 -2.87
N GLU A 31 -9.17 -8.57 -3.83
CA GLU A 31 -9.64 -9.15 -5.09
C GLU A 31 -10.71 -8.24 -5.71
N ALA A 32 -10.32 -6.99 -5.98
CA ALA A 32 -11.24 -5.93 -6.36
C ALA A 32 -10.65 -5.06 -7.47
N ASP A 33 -11.50 -4.19 -8.02
CA ASP A 33 -11.14 -3.31 -9.12
C ASP A 33 -10.68 -1.94 -8.58
N VAL A 34 -9.51 -1.51 -9.02
CA VAL A 34 -8.97 -0.16 -8.82
C VAL A 34 -9.68 0.78 -9.78
N ARG A 35 -10.33 1.83 -9.26
CA ARG A 35 -10.99 2.85 -10.08
C ARG A 35 -9.98 3.85 -10.65
N GLY A 36 -10.16 4.20 -11.93
CA GLY A 36 -9.31 5.15 -12.67
C GLY A 36 -10.10 6.02 -13.65
N TYR A 37 -9.38 6.81 -14.47
CA TYR A 37 -9.99 7.76 -15.41
C TYR A 37 -10.98 7.10 -16.39
N ASN A 38 -12.06 7.82 -16.71
CA ASN A 38 -13.09 7.40 -17.67
C ASN A 38 -13.69 6.01 -17.36
N SER A 39 -13.99 5.75 -16.08
CA SER A 39 -14.52 4.46 -15.59
C SER A 39 -13.63 3.24 -15.86
N GLN A 40 -12.34 3.46 -16.18
CA GLN A 40 -11.39 2.38 -16.32
C GLN A 40 -11.20 1.68 -14.97
N ARG A 41 -11.04 0.36 -15.04
CA ARG A 41 -10.87 -0.51 -13.89
C ARG A 41 -9.76 -1.50 -14.14
N ILE A 42 -8.87 -1.65 -13.16
CA ILE A 42 -7.82 -2.68 -13.18
C ILE A 42 -7.95 -3.55 -11.95
N ARG A 43 -7.91 -4.87 -12.14
CA ARG A 43 -7.96 -5.84 -11.07
C ARG A 43 -6.69 -5.80 -10.23
N ALA A 44 -6.82 -5.85 -8.90
CA ALA A 44 -5.70 -5.98 -7.97
C ALA A 44 -6.06 -6.86 -6.77
N ASP A 45 -5.05 -7.50 -6.17
CA ASP A 45 -5.21 -8.35 -4.99
C ASP A 45 -5.69 -7.56 -3.78
N ILE A 46 -5.20 -6.32 -3.61
CA ILE A 46 -5.55 -5.43 -2.50
C ILE A 46 -5.86 -4.05 -3.09
N VAL A 47 -6.99 -3.46 -2.70
CA VAL A 47 -7.42 -2.14 -3.15
C VAL A 47 -7.70 -1.24 -1.94
N ALA A 48 -6.99 -0.12 -1.86
CA ALA A 48 -7.28 0.98 -0.97
C ALA A 48 -8.30 1.91 -1.64
N THR A 49 -9.51 1.93 -1.09
CA THR A 49 -10.59 2.81 -1.57
C THR A 49 -10.37 4.20 -0.99
N LEU A 50 -10.11 5.18 -1.88
CA LEU A 50 -9.94 6.57 -1.48
C LEU A 50 -11.24 7.36 -1.67
N GLU A 51 -11.29 8.55 -1.06
CA GLU A 51 -12.36 9.49 -1.34
C GLU A 51 -12.26 9.99 -2.81
N GLY A 52 -13.40 9.97 -3.50
CA GLY A 52 -13.50 10.27 -4.93
C GLY A 52 -13.59 9.02 -5.79
N ASP A 53 -13.14 9.14 -7.03
CA ASP A 53 -13.33 8.15 -8.10
C ASP A 53 -12.04 7.39 -8.46
N TYR A 54 -10.99 7.55 -7.65
CA TYR A 54 -9.66 6.98 -7.91
C TYR A 54 -9.19 6.20 -6.70
N ASP A 55 -8.59 5.03 -6.93
CA ASP A 55 -8.10 4.14 -5.88
C ASP A 55 -6.61 3.81 -6.07
N LEU A 56 -6.01 3.19 -5.04
CA LEU A 56 -4.71 2.55 -5.15
C LEU A 56 -4.87 1.03 -5.07
N GLY A 57 -4.23 0.31 -5.98
CA GLY A 57 -4.19 -1.16 -5.97
C GLY A 57 -2.80 -1.71 -5.76
N TRP A 58 -2.71 -2.91 -5.21
CA TRP A 58 -1.49 -3.70 -5.14
C TRP A 58 -1.74 -5.04 -5.79
N SER A 59 -0.95 -5.35 -6.82
CA SER A 59 -0.98 -6.63 -7.52
C SER A 59 0.22 -7.47 -7.11
N ARG A 60 -0.02 -8.73 -6.75
CA ARG A 60 1.04 -9.65 -6.31
C ARG A 60 1.85 -10.13 -7.52
N ASN A 61 3.16 -9.96 -7.42
CA ASN A 61 4.14 -10.49 -8.37
C ASN A 61 4.46 -11.96 -8.06
N THR A 62 5.03 -12.67 -9.04
CA THR A 62 5.45 -14.07 -8.90
C THR A 62 6.56 -14.28 -7.85
N ASP A 63 7.36 -13.25 -7.57
CA ASP A 63 8.39 -13.23 -6.53
C ASP A 63 7.83 -12.95 -5.12
N GLY A 64 6.51 -12.77 -4.99
CA GLY A 64 5.83 -12.48 -3.74
C GLY A 64 5.82 -11.00 -3.33
N SER A 65 6.49 -10.12 -4.08
CA SER A 65 6.37 -8.66 -3.92
C SER A 65 5.06 -8.13 -4.47
N PHE A 66 4.73 -6.88 -4.18
CA PHE A 66 3.56 -6.21 -4.73
C PHE A 66 3.95 -5.00 -5.58
N ASP A 67 3.31 -4.86 -6.73
CA ASP A 67 3.36 -3.66 -7.56
C ASP A 67 2.16 -2.77 -7.23
N LEU A 68 2.41 -1.48 -6.99
CA LEU A 68 1.38 -0.46 -6.83
C LEU A 68 0.86 -0.06 -8.22
N ILE A 69 -0.45 -0.20 -8.42
CA ILE A 69 -1.15 0.12 -9.67
C ILE A 69 -2.21 1.18 -9.37
N ALA A 70 -2.13 2.33 -10.03
CA ALA A 70 -3.10 3.40 -9.87
C ALA A 70 -3.05 4.43 -11.01
N ASP A 71 -4.15 5.14 -11.20
CA ASP A 71 -4.16 6.39 -11.96
C ASP A 71 -3.68 7.53 -11.06
N LEU A 72 -2.37 7.73 -11.03
CA LEU A 72 -1.71 8.67 -10.12
C LEU A 72 -2.11 10.13 -10.38
N TRP A 73 -2.35 10.48 -11.64
CA TRP A 73 -2.82 11.82 -12.00
C TRP A 73 -4.23 12.07 -11.46
N GLY A 74 -5.12 11.07 -11.55
CA GLY A 74 -6.45 11.12 -10.97
C GLY A 74 -6.45 11.23 -9.44
N VAL A 75 -5.62 10.42 -8.78
CA VAL A 75 -5.43 10.47 -7.31
C VAL A 75 -4.97 11.87 -6.88
N ALA A 76 -4.04 12.48 -7.61
CA ALA A 76 -3.49 13.81 -7.33
C ALA A 76 -4.53 14.94 -7.37
N LYS A 77 -5.73 14.72 -7.94
CA LYS A 77 -6.81 15.73 -7.96
C LYS A 77 -7.42 15.98 -6.59
N LYS A 78 -7.42 14.98 -5.71
CA LYS A 78 -8.04 15.04 -4.38
C LYS A 78 -7.08 14.75 -3.23
N HIS A 79 -5.97 14.09 -3.52
CA HIS A 79 -5.01 13.64 -2.52
C HIS A 79 -3.62 14.14 -2.87
N ASN A 80 -2.81 14.50 -1.87
CA ASN A 80 -1.38 14.67 -2.08
C ASN A 80 -0.77 13.28 -2.28
N GLN A 81 -0.56 12.90 -3.53
CA GLN A 81 -0.10 11.57 -3.93
C GLN A 81 1.20 11.17 -3.23
N THR A 82 2.16 12.09 -3.12
CA THR A 82 3.46 11.82 -2.49
C THR A 82 3.30 11.56 -1.00
N GLU A 83 2.57 12.41 -0.29
CA GLU A 83 2.31 12.23 1.14
C GLU A 83 1.52 10.95 1.43
N LEU A 84 0.53 10.63 0.60
CA LEU A 84 -0.28 9.43 0.73
C LEU A 84 0.59 8.17 0.59
N ILE A 85 1.37 8.06 -0.48
CA ILE A 85 2.24 6.90 -0.72
C ILE A 85 3.31 6.79 0.38
N ASN A 86 3.91 7.91 0.79
CA ASN A 86 4.89 7.91 1.87
C ASN A 86 4.30 7.46 3.19
N SER A 87 3.10 7.94 3.55
CA SER A 87 2.42 7.55 4.79
C SER A 87 2.12 6.05 4.82
N ILE A 88 1.65 5.49 3.70
CA ILE A 88 1.39 4.05 3.56
C ILE A 88 2.69 3.25 3.73
N ASN A 89 3.77 3.67 3.05
CA ASN A 89 5.06 2.99 3.12
C ASN A 89 5.67 3.03 4.53
N GLN A 90 5.61 4.19 5.20
CA GLN A 90 6.09 4.34 6.58
C GLN A 90 5.29 3.47 7.54
N LYS A 91 3.95 3.51 7.45
CA LYS A 91 3.09 2.69 8.31
C LYS A 91 3.31 1.20 8.09
N TYR A 92 3.48 0.77 6.84
CA TYR A 92 3.84 -0.60 6.49
C TYR A 92 5.17 -1.02 7.10
N ALA A 93 6.22 -0.19 6.98
CA ALA A 93 7.54 -0.51 7.52
C ALA A 93 7.49 -0.69 9.05
N VAL A 94 6.79 0.20 9.76
CA VAL A 94 6.58 0.10 11.21
C VAL A 94 5.84 -1.19 11.57
N ASN A 95 4.70 -1.45 10.92
CA ASN A 95 3.90 -2.64 11.22
C ASN A 95 4.64 -3.94 10.86
N LYS A 96 5.48 -3.93 9.81
CA LYS A 96 6.32 -5.07 9.44
C LYS A 96 7.36 -5.36 10.52
N ALA A 97 8.11 -4.34 10.95
CA ALA A 97 9.11 -4.48 12.00
C ALA A 97 8.49 -4.99 13.32
N LEU A 98 7.33 -4.46 13.71
CA LEU A 98 6.62 -4.92 14.91
C LEU A 98 6.14 -6.38 14.79
N THR A 99 5.71 -6.80 13.60
CA THR A 99 5.28 -8.19 13.35
C THR A 99 6.46 -9.15 13.44
N GLU A 100 7.64 -8.72 12.99
CA GLU A 100 8.87 -9.50 13.10
C GLU A 100 9.33 -9.61 14.55
N VAL A 101 9.38 -8.51 15.32
CA VAL A 101 9.76 -8.51 16.75
C VAL A 101 8.85 -9.40 17.60
N LYS A 102 7.56 -9.47 17.30
CA LYS A 102 6.60 -10.33 18.01
C LYS A 102 6.79 -11.83 17.74
N ARG A 103 7.61 -12.23 16.78
CA ARG A 103 7.94 -13.64 16.57
C ARG A 103 8.85 -14.09 17.73
N PRO A 104 8.48 -15.14 18.50
CA PRO A 104 9.17 -15.54 19.73
C PRO A 104 10.68 -15.89 19.64
N GLY A 105 11.30 -15.76 18.47
CA GLY A 105 12.73 -16.01 18.25
C GLY A 105 13.64 -14.77 18.26
N LEU A 106 13.11 -13.54 18.42
CA LEU A 106 13.88 -12.29 18.31
C LEU A 106 14.21 -11.60 19.65
N SER A 107 14.21 -12.34 20.77
CA SER A 107 14.42 -11.79 22.13
C SER A 107 15.75 -11.05 22.38
N ASN A 108 16.69 -10.98 21.42
CA ASN A 108 18.07 -10.50 21.67
C ASN A 108 18.55 -9.36 20.74
N ALA A 109 17.72 -8.75 19.89
CA ALA A 109 18.17 -7.64 19.05
C ALA A 109 17.84 -6.28 19.69
N ASN A 110 18.85 -5.64 20.31
CA ASN A 110 18.80 -4.25 20.76
C ASN A 110 18.49 -3.31 19.59
N VAL A 111 17.23 -2.92 19.42
CA VAL A 111 16.85 -1.88 18.46
C VAL A 111 17.10 -0.52 19.10
N LYS A 112 18.29 0.06 18.86
CA LYS A 112 18.56 1.47 19.14
C LYS A 112 17.93 2.31 18.02
N LEU A 113 16.75 2.85 18.28
CA LEU A 113 16.17 3.91 17.43
C LEU A 113 16.99 5.19 17.63
N VAL A 114 17.84 5.51 16.66
CA VAL A 114 18.46 6.83 16.56
C VAL A 114 17.57 7.66 15.65
N LEU A 115 16.82 8.59 16.24
CA LEU A 115 16.24 9.71 15.52
C LEU A 115 17.31 10.81 15.48
N GLN A 116 17.74 11.21 14.28
CA GLN A 116 18.56 12.41 14.06
C GLN A 116 17.66 13.63 13.86
#